data_AF-A0AAV9KX65-F1
#
_entry.id   AF-A0AAV9KX65-F1
#
_cell.length_a   1.000
_cell.length_b   1.000
_cell.length_c   1.000
_cell.angle_alpha   90.00
_cell.angle_beta   90.00
_cell.angle_gamma   90.00
#
_symmetry.space_group_name_H-M   'P 1'
#
loop_
_entity.id
_entity.type
_entity.pdbx_description
1 polymer ?
#
loop_
_entity_poly.entity_id
_entity_poly.type
_entity_poly.pdbx_seq_one_letter_code
_entity_poly.pdbx_strand_id
1 'polypeptide(L)'
;MVQYQPLIDKIIGRIQSWTSRFLSYARRVQLIKSVLFSIQIFWSQVFIFLKKVIKCIEGICRSFLWTYGTDISKKALVAWDQLCKPRTAEGLNIVSIQEWNKATICKLLWNLSKKKDKLWVQWVHMYYGKQGTVWNIQANQASWMVRKIIQIYKVFEVVGWNEAQVIQVEKFSIKQVYQLLRGEYLKQKVLSWQAIQRQASGWHEEQRWAQDQYKGKMPEAKIFRLSLATSVYYIWQERNQRIFQKVIRSSDVLVRKII
;
A
#
# COMPACT_ATOMS: atom_id res chain seq x y z
N MET A 1 -9.41 11.59 19.25
CA MET A 1 -10.48 12.05 18.32
C MET A 1 -10.32 13.54 18.08
N VAL A 2 -10.27 14.37 19.13
CA VAL A 2 -10.12 15.84 19.04
C VAL A 2 -8.99 16.32 18.10
N GLN A 3 -7.79 15.73 18.17
CA GLN A 3 -6.67 16.11 17.30
C GLN A 3 -6.91 15.89 15.79
N TYR A 4 -7.84 15.00 15.43
CA TYR A 4 -8.16 14.67 14.04
C TYR A 4 -9.46 15.37 13.57
N GLN A 5 -10.12 16.10 14.46
CA GLN A 5 -11.37 16.78 14.14
C GLN A 5 -11.22 17.78 12.98
N PRO A 6 -10.16 18.62 12.92
CA PRO A 6 -10.00 19.55 11.80
C PRO A 6 -9.81 18.86 10.44
N LEU A 7 -9.22 17.65 10.44
CA LEU A 7 -9.10 16.83 9.23
C LEU A 7 -10.48 16.34 8.78
N ILE A 8 -11.26 15.81 9.72
CA ILE A 8 -12.60 15.29 9.45
C ILE A 8 -13.51 16.42 8.95
N ASP A 9 -13.52 17.56 9.63
CA ASP A 9 -14.33 18.73 9.25
C ASP A 9 -13.94 19.26 7.87
N LYS A 10 -12.63 19.28 7.55
CA LYS A 10 -12.15 19.67 6.22
C LYS A 10 -12.59 18.71 5.12
N ILE A 11 -12.63 17.40 5.40
CA ILE A 11 -13.13 16.38 4.47
C ILE A 11 -14.65 16.53 4.29
N ILE A 12 -15.40 16.70 5.39
CA ILE A 12 -16.85 16.89 5.37
C ILE A 12 -17.23 18.16 4.61
N GLY A 13 -16.58 19.29 4.89
CA GLY A 13 -16.86 20.55 4.19
C GLY A 13 -16.60 20.47 2.68
N ARG A 14 -15.59 19.71 2.24
CA ARG A 14 -15.37 19.43 0.81
C ARG A 14 -16.51 18.60 0.21
N ILE A 15 -16.93 17.55 0.90
CA ILE A 15 -18.04 16.70 0.46
C ILE A 15 -19.35 17.50 0.36
N GLN A 16 -19.68 18.29 1.39
CA GLN A 16 -20.88 19.14 1.40
C GLN A 16 -20.91 20.11 0.21
N SER A 17 -19.76 20.69 -0.16
CA SER A 17 -19.66 21.57 -1.33
C SER A 17 -19.92 20.86 -2.67
N TRP A 18 -19.78 19.54 -2.71
CA TRP A 18 -20.04 18.71 -3.89
C TRP A 18 -21.44 18.10 -3.91
N THR A 19 -22.05 17.93 -2.73
CA THR A 19 -23.42 17.42 -2.54
C THR A 19 -24.50 18.39 -3.09
N SER A 20 -24.16 19.62 -3.48
CA SER A 20 -25.08 20.49 -4.23
C SER A 20 -25.04 20.27 -5.75
N ARG A 21 -24.07 19.49 -6.26
CA ARG A 21 -23.84 19.28 -7.70
C ARG A 21 -24.19 17.85 -8.08
N PHE A 22 -25.17 17.63 -8.95
CA PHE A 22 -25.53 16.28 -9.42
C PHE A 22 -24.31 15.57 -10.06
N LEU A 23 -23.63 14.71 -9.30
CA LEU A 23 -22.37 14.08 -9.70
C LEU A 23 -22.58 12.60 -9.99
N SER A 24 -22.09 12.17 -11.15
CA SER A 24 -22.03 10.74 -11.49
C SER A 24 -21.10 9.96 -10.53
N TYR A 25 -21.32 8.66 -10.41
CA TYR A 25 -20.46 7.77 -9.61
C TYR A 25 -18.98 7.89 -9.99
N ALA A 26 -18.67 7.91 -11.28
CA ALA A 26 -17.29 8.06 -11.76
C ALA A 26 -16.64 9.37 -11.29
N ARG A 27 -17.38 10.49 -11.31
CA ARG A 27 -16.88 11.78 -10.80
C ARG A 27 -16.67 11.76 -9.29
N ARG A 28 -17.58 11.12 -8.53
CA ARG A 28 -17.42 10.96 -7.07
C ARG A 28 -16.16 10.18 -6.72
N VAL A 29 -15.89 9.06 -7.40
CA VAL A 29 -14.65 8.29 -7.23
C VAL A 29 -13.42 9.14 -7.56
N GLN A 30 -13.48 9.94 -8.62
CA GLN A 30 -12.38 10.81 -9.01
C GLN A 30 -12.09 11.89 -7.96
N LEU A 31 -13.13 12.55 -7.42
CA LEU A 31 -12.99 13.56 -6.36
C LEU A 31 -12.43 12.98 -5.07
N ILE A 32 -12.85 11.77 -4.70
CA ILE A 32 -12.29 11.04 -3.58
C ILE A 32 -10.77 10.88 -3.79
N LYS A 33 -10.36 10.34 -4.94
CA LYS A 33 -8.95 10.08 -5.25
C LYS A 33 -8.08 11.33 -5.35
N SER A 34 -8.56 12.39 -5.98
CA SER A 34 -7.74 13.57 -6.26
C SER A 34 -7.73 14.56 -5.10
N VAL A 35 -8.87 14.76 -4.42
CA VAL A 35 -9.02 15.80 -3.40
C VAL A 35 -9.05 15.23 -1.98
N LEU A 36 -9.92 14.27 -1.68
CA LEU A 36 -10.02 13.78 -0.30
C LEU A 36 -8.75 13.03 0.12
N PHE A 37 -8.22 12.21 -0.78
CA PHE A 37 -6.97 11.49 -0.52
C PHE A 37 -5.75 12.39 -0.49
N SER A 38 -5.67 13.47 -1.27
CA SER A 38 -4.54 14.39 -1.16
C SER A 38 -4.50 15.09 0.20
N ILE A 39 -5.66 15.48 0.75
CA ILE A 39 -5.79 16.00 2.12
C ILE A 39 -5.34 14.94 3.13
N GLN A 40 -5.87 13.72 3.04
CA GLN A 40 -5.51 12.62 3.94
C GLN A 40 -4.00 12.31 3.90
N ILE A 41 -3.41 12.25 2.71
CA ILE A 41 -1.99 11.96 2.50
C ILE A 41 -1.13 13.03 3.18
N PHE A 42 -1.48 14.30 3.02
CA PHE A 42 -0.76 15.40 3.68
C PHE A 42 -0.74 15.22 5.20
N TRP A 43 -1.91 14.96 5.81
CA TRP A 43 -2.01 14.76 7.26
C TRP A 43 -1.27 13.51 7.75
N SER A 44 -1.27 12.43 6.97
CA SER A 44 -0.57 11.18 7.32
C SER A 44 0.95 11.28 7.38
N GLN A 45 1.54 12.36 6.84
CA GLN A 45 2.98 12.61 6.94
C GLN A 45 3.38 13.22 8.30
N VAL A 46 2.43 13.86 8.98
CA VAL A 46 2.65 14.55 10.26
C VAL A 46 2.08 13.72 11.41
N PHE A 47 0.91 13.11 11.21
CA PHE A 47 0.19 12.39 12.25
C PHE A 47 0.06 10.89 11.95
N ILE A 48 0.17 10.08 13.00
CA ILE A 48 -0.05 8.63 12.93
C ILE A 48 -1.53 8.33 13.16
N PHE A 49 -2.24 7.84 12.15
CA PHE A 49 -3.68 7.61 12.27
C PHE A 49 -4.03 6.38 13.11
N LEU A 50 -4.97 6.59 14.04
CA LEU A 50 -5.62 5.53 14.80
C LEU A 50 -6.62 4.79 13.92
N LYS A 51 -6.78 3.47 14.13
CA LYS A 51 -7.77 2.65 13.40
C LYS A 51 -9.19 3.23 13.44
N LYS A 52 -9.60 3.84 14.55
CA LYS A 52 -10.91 4.49 14.68
C LYS A 52 -11.08 5.68 13.72
N VAL A 53 -10.04 6.50 13.57
CA VAL A 53 -10.04 7.67 12.67
C VAL A 53 -10.06 7.22 11.22
N ILE A 54 -9.28 6.19 10.88
CA ILE A 54 -9.26 5.59 9.54
C ILE A 54 -10.67 5.12 9.16
N LYS A 55 -11.31 4.31 10.03
CA LYS A 55 -12.68 3.82 9.80
C LYS A 55 -13.70 4.95 9.67
N CYS A 56 -13.56 6.04 10.43
CA CYS A 56 -14.42 7.20 10.33
C CYS A 56 -14.30 7.88 8.96
N ILE A 57 -13.07 8.16 8.50
CA ILE A 57 -12.81 8.76 7.18
C ILE A 57 -13.31 7.85 6.06
N GLU A 58 -13.03 6.54 6.13
CA GLU A 58 -13.52 5.56 5.17
C GLU A 58 -15.04 5.49 5.14
N GLY A 59 -15.69 5.58 6.30
CA GLY A 59 -17.16 5.63 6.42
C GLY A 59 -17.76 6.87 5.76
N ILE A 60 -17.15 8.03 5.94
CA ILE A 60 -17.56 9.29 5.30
C ILE A 60 -17.40 9.19 3.76
N CYS A 61 -16.22 8.75 3.29
CA CYS A 61 -15.95 8.56 1.86
C CYS A 61 -16.90 7.53 1.23
N ARG A 62 -17.23 6.46 1.95
CA ARG A 62 -18.20 5.44 1.51
C ARG A 62 -19.60 6.04 1.40
N SER A 63 -20.02 6.85 2.36
CA SER A 63 -21.35 7.47 2.34
C SER A 63 -21.50 8.48 1.20
N PHE A 64 -20.46 9.27 0.95
CA PHE A 64 -20.41 10.16 -0.22
C PHE A 64 -20.51 9.37 -1.54
N LEU A 65 -19.76 8.27 -1.65
CA LEU A 65 -19.72 7.46 -2.87
C LEU A 65 -21.07 6.82 -3.20
N TRP A 66 -21.82 6.35 -2.21
CA TRP A 66 -23.03 5.55 -2.44
C TRP A 66 -24.33 6.30 -2.18
N THR A 67 -24.40 7.05 -1.08
CA THR A 67 -25.65 7.66 -0.58
C THR A 67 -25.70 9.16 -0.81
N TYR A 68 -24.64 9.75 -1.37
CA TYR A 68 -24.53 11.19 -1.65
C TYR A 68 -24.63 12.09 -0.40
N GLY A 69 -24.59 11.50 0.80
CA GLY A 69 -24.69 12.18 2.09
C GLY A 69 -23.38 12.20 2.86
N THR A 70 -23.32 13.04 3.90
CA THR A 70 -22.20 13.15 4.85
C THR A 70 -22.29 12.16 6.00
N ASP A 71 -23.49 11.69 6.32
CA ASP A 71 -23.72 10.78 7.44
C ASP A 71 -23.34 9.35 7.08
N ILE A 72 -22.78 8.63 8.06
CA ILE A 72 -22.29 7.27 7.87
C ILE A 72 -23.46 6.35 7.52
N SER A 73 -23.59 5.99 6.25
CA SER A 73 -24.66 5.13 5.74
C SER A 73 -24.25 3.66 5.65
N LYS A 74 -25.18 2.77 5.98
CA LYS A 74 -25.03 1.32 5.79
C LYS A 74 -25.31 0.88 4.34
N LYS A 75 -25.85 1.75 3.47
CA LYS A 75 -26.37 1.42 2.12
C LYS A 75 -25.33 1.13 1.03
N ALA A 76 -24.10 0.81 1.40
CA ALA A 76 -23.02 0.76 0.43
C ALA A 76 -22.71 -0.68 -0.02
N LEU A 77 -22.70 -0.86 -1.34
CA LEU A 77 -22.84 -2.14 -2.04
C LEU A 77 -21.57 -2.99 -2.03
N VAL A 78 -20.42 -2.35 -1.84
CA VAL A 78 -19.11 -3.01 -1.91
C VAL A 78 -18.27 -2.65 -0.67
N ALA A 79 -17.53 -3.62 -0.16
CA ALA A 79 -16.57 -3.42 0.93
C ALA A 79 -15.47 -2.44 0.51
N TRP A 80 -15.08 -1.54 1.42
CA TRP A 80 -14.10 -0.49 1.10
C TRP A 80 -12.74 -1.05 0.66
N ASP A 81 -12.32 -2.15 1.28
CA ASP A 81 -11.08 -2.86 0.93
C ASP A 81 -11.09 -3.36 -0.53
N GLN A 82 -12.25 -3.79 -1.05
CA GLN A 82 -12.38 -4.19 -2.45
C GLN A 82 -12.24 -2.99 -3.39
N LEU A 83 -12.76 -1.82 -3.01
CA LEU A 83 -12.59 -0.59 -3.79
C LEU A 83 -11.14 -0.11 -3.83
N CYS A 84 -10.35 -0.42 -2.80
CA CYS A 84 -8.93 -0.08 -2.72
C CYS A 84 -8.04 -0.97 -3.62
N LYS A 85 -8.57 -2.09 -4.12
CA LYS A 85 -7.83 -2.99 -5.02
C LYS A 85 -7.56 -2.35 -6.38
N PRO A 86 -6.52 -2.81 -7.10
CA PRO A 86 -6.26 -2.33 -8.46
C PRO A 86 -7.40 -2.73 -9.40
N ARG A 87 -7.54 -2.03 -10.52
CA ARG A 87 -8.57 -2.33 -11.54
C ARG A 87 -8.45 -3.76 -12.10
N THR A 88 -7.22 -4.29 -12.17
CA THR A 88 -6.93 -5.68 -12.55
C THR A 88 -7.50 -6.72 -11.59
N ALA A 89 -7.92 -6.29 -10.40
CA ALA A 89 -8.60 -7.12 -9.42
C ALA A 89 -9.98 -6.57 -9.07
N GLU A 90 -10.66 -5.99 -10.06
CA GLU A 90 -12.05 -5.51 -9.98
C GLU A 90 -12.26 -4.38 -8.96
N GLY A 91 -11.18 -3.78 -8.46
CA GLY A 91 -11.23 -2.64 -7.58
C GLY A 91 -11.23 -1.30 -8.31
N LEU A 92 -11.51 -0.22 -7.57
CA LEU A 92 -11.53 1.12 -8.12
C LEU A 92 -10.16 1.80 -8.07
N ASN A 93 -9.10 1.13 -7.62
CA ASN A 93 -7.77 1.71 -7.43
C ASN A 93 -7.80 2.94 -6.51
N ILE A 94 -8.62 2.88 -5.46
CA ILE A 94 -8.63 3.87 -4.38
C ILE A 94 -7.44 3.60 -3.44
N VAL A 95 -6.84 4.64 -2.88
CA VAL A 95 -5.72 4.48 -1.93
C VAL A 95 -6.27 3.93 -0.61
N SER A 96 -5.69 2.86 -0.09
CA SER A 96 -6.02 2.39 1.27
C SER A 96 -5.35 3.31 2.29
N ILE A 97 -6.14 3.99 3.11
CA ILE A 97 -5.66 4.88 4.18
C ILE A 97 -4.82 4.07 5.18
N GLN A 98 -5.27 2.84 5.48
CA GLN A 98 -4.57 1.95 6.39
C GLN A 98 -3.16 1.61 5.91
N GLU A 99 -3.02 1.13 4.67
CA GLU A 99 -1.72 0.75 4.13
C GLU A 99 -0.83 1.97 3.90
N TRP A 100 -1.40 3.11 3.52
CA TRP A 100 -0.66 4.36 3.40
C TRP A 100 -0.12 4.85 4.74
N ASN A 101 -0.92 4.75 5.81
CA ASN A 101 -0.51 5.10 7.16
C ASN A 101 0.62 4.18 7.66
N LYS A 102 0.61 2.89 7.32
CA LYS A 102 1.77 2.01 7.62
C LYS A 102 3.02 2.50 6.89
N ALA A 103 2.91 2.81 5.60
CA ALA A 103 4.04 3.31 4.81
C ALA A 103 4.60 4.65 5.31
N THR A 104 3.75 5.55 5.83
CA THR A 104 4.22 6.81 6.45
C THR A 104 4.92 6.57 7.78
N ILE A 105 4.44 5.64 8.61
CA ILE A 105 5.12 5.24 9.86
C ILE A 105 6.47 4.59 9.53
N CYS A 106 6.56 3.78 8.48
CA CYS A 106 7.83 3.23 8.00
C CYS A 106 8.85 4.34 7.65
N LYS A 107 8.40 5.45 7.06
CA LYS A 107 9.27 6.63 6.83
C LYS A 107 9.76 7.25 8.13
N LEU A 108 8.92 7.30 9.17
CA LEU A 108 9.31 7.81 10.48
C LEU A 108 10.38 6.91 11.12
N LEU A 109 10.21 5.58 11.04
CA LEU A 109 11.21 4.63 11.51
C LEU A 109 12.52 4.78 10.74
N TRP A 110 12.48 4.92 9.41
CA TRP A 110 13.68 5.18 8.61
C TRP A 110 14.41 6.50 9.00
N ASN A 111 13.66 7.58 9.29
CA ASN A 111 14.27 8.82 9.79
C ASN A 111 14.98 8.62 11.14
N LEU A 112 14.43 7.75 11.99
CA LEU A 112 15.00 7.40 13.29
C LEU A 112 16.28 6.57 13.10
N SER A 113 16.28 5.57 12.21
CA SER A 113 17.46 4.75 11.91
C SER A 113 18.61 5.56 11.29
N LYS A 114 18.30 6.52 10.40
CA LYS A 114 19.31 7.40 9.77
C LYS A 114 19.81 8.52 10.68
N LYS A 115 19.33 8.62 11.93
CA LYS A 115 19.64 9.74 12.86
C LYS A 115 19.50 11.11 12.18
N LYS A 116 18.41 11.30 11.43
CA LYS A 116 18.20 12.59 10.75
C LYS A 116 18.17 13.72 11.77
N ASP A 117 18.72 14.85 11.36
CA ASP A 117 18.77 16.06 12.18
C ASP A 117 17.39 16.72 12.29
N LYS A 118 16.52 16.07 13.06
CA LYS A 118 15.18 16.54 13.42
C LYS A 118 15.08 16.47 14.93
N LEU A 119 14.58 17.54 15.54
CA LEU A 119 14.47 17.65 17.00
C LEU A 119 13.82 16.43 17.66
N TRP A 120 12.72 15.91 17.09
CA TRP A 120 12.06 14.73 17.65
C TRP A 120 12.91 13.45 17.53
N VAL A 121 13.72 13.31 16.47
CA VAL A 121 14.63 12.17 16.27
C VAL A 121 15.76 12.24 17.28
N GLN A 122 16.37 13.42 17.45
CA GLN A 122 17.40 13.65 18.47
C GLN A 122 16.85 13.37 19.88
N TRP A 123 15.65 13.88 20.18
CA TRP A 123 15.00 13.65 21.47
C TRP A 123 14.77 12.17 21.76
N VAL A 124 14.27 11.40 20.78
CA VAL A 124 14.10 9.94 20.92
C VAL A 124 15.44 9.25 21.14
N HIS A 125 16.51 9.64 20.42
CA HIS A 125 17.84 9.06 20.61
C HIS A 125 18.46 9.44 21.96
N MET A 126 18.27 10.66 22.46
CA MET A 126 18.78 11.06 23.77
C MET A 126 18.07 10.31 24.91
N TYR A 127 16.75 10.14 24.80
CA TYR A 127 15.94 9.55 25.87
C TYR A 127 15.95 8.01 25.83
N TYR A 128 15.86 7.40 24.64
CA TYR A 128 15.77 5.95 24.46
C TYR A 128 17.04 5.30 23.88
N GLY A 129 17.97 6.07 23.31
CA GLY A 129 19.17 5.54 22.65
C GLY A 129 20.19 4.90 23.60
N LYS A 130 20.02 5.06 24.92
CA LYS A 130 20.79 4.29 25.92
C LYS A 130 20.46 2.79 25.92
N GLN A 131 19.33 2.37 25.33
CA GLN A 131 18.81 1.00 25.39
C GLN A 131 19.13 0.12 24.16
N GLY A 132 19.97 0.59 23.22
CA GLY A 132 20.42 -0.18 22.05
C GLY A 132 20.00 0.38 20.69
N THR A 133 20.17 -0.42 19.62
CA THR A 133 19.72 -0.06 18.26
C THR A 133 18.20 0.09 18.22
N VAL A 134 17.70 0.98 17.36
CA VAL A 134 16.26 1.35 17.23
C VAL A 134 15.33 0.13 17.09
N TRP A 135 15.85 -0.98 16.60
CA TRP A 135 15.13 -2.23 16.32
C TRP A 135 14.91 -3.10 17.56
N ASN A 136 15.72 -2.93 18.62
CA ASN A 136 15.69 -3.78 19.82
C ASN A 136 15.25 -3.02 21.09
N ILE A 137 14.75 -1.79 20.95
CA ILE A 137 14.32 -0.98 22.10
C ILE A 137 13.00 -1.54 22.66
N GLN A 138 13.04 -2.09 23.87
CA GLN A 138 11.85 -2.40 24.65
C GLN A 138 11.24 -1.13 25.25
N ALA A 139 10.54 -0.38 24.42
CA ALA A 139 10.00 0.94 24.72
C ALA A 139 8.72 0.88 25.60
N ASN A 140 8.75 0.14 26.72
CA ASN A 140 7.58 -0.07 27.59
C ASN A 140 7.08 1.24 28.22
N GLN A 141 8.01 2.13 28.57
CA GLN A 141 7.73 3.47 29.12
C GLN A 141 7.58 4.55 28.04
N ALA A 142 7.61 4.18 26.75
CA ALA A 142 7.51 5.15 25.68
C ALA A 142 6.07 5.52 25.34
N SER A 143 5.90 6.73 24.79
CA SER A 143 4.60 7.17 24.30
C SER A 143 4.06 6.21 23.24
N TRP A 144 2.72 6.11 23.16
CA TRP A 144 2.05 5.24 22.20
C TRP A 144 2.55 5.44 20.76
N MET A 145 2.86 6.69 20.37
CA MET A 145 3.39 7.01 19.05
C MET A 145 4.78 6.41 18.83
N VAL A 146 5.71 6.59 19.76
CA VAL A 146 7.07 6.03 19.67
C VAL A 146 7.02 4.50 19.62
N ARG A 147 6.19 3.90 20.47
CA ARG A 147 5.95 2.44 20.45
C ARG A 147 5.42 1.98 19.09
N LYS A 148 4.51 2.72 18.47
CA LYS A 148 4.00 2.39 17.14
C LYS A 148 5.04 2.54 16.03
N ILE A 149 5.91 3.55 16.11
CA ILE A 149 7.01 3.73 15.16
C ILE A 149 7.99 2.56 15.28
N ILE A 150 8.35 2.17 16.50
CA ILE A 150 9.26 1.03 16.71
C ILE A 150 8.59 -0.25 16.20
N GLN A 151 7.38 -0.59 16.67
CA GLN A 151 6.66 -1.82 16.28
C GLN A 151 6.44 -2.00 14.77
N ILE A 152 6.50 -0.94 13.96
CA ILE A 152 6.34 -1.05 12.50
C ILE A 152 7.51 -1.81 11.85
N TYR A 153 8.62 -2.04 12.56
CA TYR A 153 9.75 -2.80 12.06
C TYR A 153 9.34 -4.18 11.50
N LYS A 154 8.33 -4.82 12.12
CA LYS A 154 7.75 -6.09 11.65
C LYS A 154 7.17 -6.00 10.24
N VAL A 155 6.71 -4.82 9.83
CA VAL A 155 6.22 -4.58 8.47
C VAL A 155 7.39 -4.51 7.48
N PHE A 156 8.58 -4.03 7.90
CA PHE A 156 9.77 -4.10 7.06
C PHE A 156 10.23 -5.54 6.82
N GLU A 157 10.12 -6.42 7.83
CA GLU A 157 10.39 -7.87 7.67
C GLU A 157 9.47 -8.49 6.62
N VAL A 158 8.17 -8.20 6.68
CA VAL A 158 7.18 -8.69 5.70
C VAL A 158 7.49 -8.18 4.28
N VAL A 159 7.91 -6.92 4.16
CA VAL A 159 8.33 -6.32 2.87
C VAL A 159 9.69 -6.87 2.38
N GLY A 160 10.41 -7.63 3.21
CA GLY A 160 11.71 -8.22 2.90
C GLY A 160 12.87 -7.23 2.96
N TRP A 161 12.75 -6.17 3.76
CA TRP A 161 13.83 -5.19 3.97
C TRP A 161 14.59 -5.52 5.25
N ASN A 162 15.91 -5.69 5.12
CA ASN A 162 16.80 -5.90 6.26
C ASN A 162 17.28 -4.56 6.85
N GLU A 163 17.62 -4.52 8.15
CA GLU A 163 18.14 -3.33 8.84
C GLU A 163 19.28 -2.66 8.06
N ALA A 164 20.23 -3.44 7.55
CA ALA A 164 21.36 -2.95 6.75
C ALA A 164 20.90 -2.24 5.46
N GLN A 165 19.87 -2.76 4.79
CA GLN A 165 19.32 -2.14 3.58
C GLN A 165 18.59 -0.84 3.90
N VAL A 166 17.84 -0.81 4.99
CA VAL A 166 17.13 0.41 5.45
C VAL A 166 18.12 1.54 5.75
N ILE A 167 19.27 1.20 6.35
CA ILE A 167 20.34 2.16 6.65
C ILE A 167 21.09 2.58 5.38
N GLN A 168 21.11 1.81 4.30
CA GLN A 168 21.77 2.20 3.04
C GLN A 168 20.89 3.09 2.16
N VAL A 169 19.56 3.00 2.23
CA VAL A 169 18.65 3.82 1.42
C VAL A 169 18.87 5.32 1.67
N GLU A 170 19.26 6.06 0.63
CA GLU A 170 19.46 7.53 0.70
C GLU A 170 18.13 8.30 0.70
N LYS A 171 17.16 7.85 -0.11
CA LYS A 171 15.86 8.52 -0.28
C LYS A 171 14.69 7.56 -0.08
N PHE A 172 13.97 7.76 1.02
CA PHE A 172 12.77 6.97 1.31
C PHE A 172 11.54 7.50 0.57
N SER A 173 10.91 6.64 -0.24
CA SER A 173 9.64 6.94 -0.93
C SER A 173 8.46 6.19 -0.31
N ILE A 174 7.53 6.93 0.27
CA ILE A 174 6.27 6.38 0.84
C ILE A 174 5.50 5.63 -0.24
N LYS A 175 5.45 6.18 -1.46
CA LYS A 175 4.72 5.58 -2.59
C LYS A 175 5.29 4.23 -2.98
N GLN A 176 6.62 4.06 -2.96
CA GLN A 176 7.26 2.77 -3.25
C GLN A 176 6.91 1.74 -2.18
N VAL A 177 7.04 2.08 -0.90
CA VAL A 177 6.69 1.17 0.20
C VAL A 177 5.20 0.82 0.17
N TYR A 178 4.33 1.79 -0.09
CA TYR A 178 2.91 1.54 -0.29
C TYR A 178 2.63 0.58 -1.45
N GLN A 179 3.36 0.71 -2.57
CA GLN A 179 3.25 -0.21 -3.71
C GLN A 179 3.77 -1.60 -3.38
N LEU A 180 4.82 -1.72 -2.56
CA LEU A 180 5.34 -3.01 -2.10
C LEU A 180 4.35 -3.73 -1.17
N LEU A 181 3.80 -3.00 -0.19
CA LEU A 181 2.72 -3.51 0.68
C LEU A 181 1.50 -3.96 -0.10
N ARG A 182 1.22 -3.29 -1.23
CA ARG A 182 0.14 -3.67 -2.15
C ARG A 182 0.53 -4.79 -3.12
N GLY A 183 1.81 -4.95 -3.41
CA GLY A 183 2.36 -5.91 -4.38
C GLY A 183 2.17 -7.36 -3.96
N GLU A 184 2.15 -7.64 -2.65
CA GLU A 184 1.78 -8.96 -2.12
C GLU A 184 0.42 -9.44 -2.62
N TYR A 185 -0.54 -8.53 -2.84
CA TYR A 185 -1.87 -8.89 -3.31
C TYR A 185 -1.88 -9.41 -4.76
N LEU A 186 -1.06 -8.82 -5.65
CA LEU A 186 -0.92 -9.32 -7.02
C LEU A 186 -0.16 -10.66 -7.04
N LYS A 187 0.87 -10.80 -6.20
CA LYS A 187 1.61 -12.07 -6.05
C LYS A 187 0.71 -13.20 -5.55
N GLN A 188 -0.07 -12.97 -4.48
CA GLN A 188 -0.99 -13.96 -3.92
C GLN A 188 -2.06 -14.38 -4.92
N LYS A 189 -2.58 -13.46 -5.75
CA LYS A 189 -3.57 -13.80 -6.79
C LYS A 189 -2.97 -14.65 -7.92
N VAL A 190 -1.74 -14.35 -8.36
CA VAL A 190 -1.05 -15.18 -9.37
C VAL A 190 -0.81 -16.58 -8.83
N LEU A 191 -0.34 -16.70 -7.59
CA LEU A 191 -0.11 -17.99 -6.94
C LEU A 191 -1.41 -18.79 -6.73
N SER A 192 -2.50 -18.13 -6.29
CA SER A 192 -3.81 -18.78 -6.12
C SER A 192 -4.42 -19.23 -7.45
N TRP A 193 -4.18 -18.47 -8.53
CA TRP A 193 -4.61 -18.83 -9.89
C TRP A 193 -3.83 -20.01 -10.48
N GLN A 194 -2.58 -20.21 -10.05
CA GLN A 194 -1.77 -21.37 -10.42
C GLN A 194 -2.06 -22.62 -9.55
N ALA A 195 -3.10 -22.58 -8.72
CA ALA A 195 -3.44 -23.63 -7.74
C ALA A 195 -2.33 -23.93 -6.71
N ILE A 196 -1.42 -22.98 -6.47
CA ILE A 196 -0.30 -23.15 -5.55
C ILE A 196 -0.72 -22.64 -4.16
N GLN A 197 -0.94 -23.55 -3.22
CA GLN A 197 -1.26 -23.28 -1.82
C GLN A 197 0.01 -22.83 -1.06
N ARG A 198 0.46 -21.59 -1.28
CA ARG A 198 1.59 -21.00 -0.52
C ARG A 198 1.36 -19.52 -0.20
N GLN A 199 1.80 -19.08 0.98
CA GLN A 199 1.90 -17.66 1.32
C GLN A 199 3.01 -16.99 0.49
N ALA A 200 2.66 -15.89 -0.20
CA ALA A 200 3.61 -15.10 -0.96
C ALA A 200 4.70 -14.53 -0.03
N SER A 201 5.96 -14.65 -0.44
CA SER A 201 7.11 -14.16 0.33
C SER A 201 7.97 -13.17 -0.46
N GLY A 202 9.13 -12.81 0.12
CA GLY A 202 10.05 -11.83 -0.46
C GLY A 202 10.49 -12.21 -1.87
N TRP A 203 10.77 -11.22 -2.74
CA TRP A 203 11.10 -11.48 -4.16
C TRP A 203 12.27 -12.46 -4.36
N HIS A 204 13.27 -12.42 -3.49
CA HIS A 204 14.40 -13.34 -3.54
C HIS A 204 14.05 -14.79 -3.19
N GLU A 205 13.07 -15.01 -2.33
CA GLU A 205 12.59 -16.35 -1.99
C GLU A 205 11.66 -16.90 -3.06
N GLU A 206 10.88 -16.01 -3.70
CA GLU A 206 10.07 -16.35 -4.88
C GLU A 206 10.96 -16.74 -6.06
N GLN A 207 12.07 -16.01 -6.28
CA GLN A 207 13.05 -16.37 -7.31
C GLN A 207 13.71 -17.72 -7.02
N ARG A 208 14.13 -17.98 -5.77
CA ARG A 208 14.70 -19.28 -5.37
C ARG A 208 13.70 -20.42 -5.55
N TRP A 209 12.47 -20.23 -5.09
CA TRP A 209 11.41 -21.21 -5.28
C TRP A 209 11.11 -21.48 -6.76
N ALA A 210 11.03 -20.44 -7.59
CA ALA A 210 10.82 -20.60 -9.02
C ALA A 210 11.98 -21.34 -9.70
N GLN A 211 13.23 -21.12 -9.25
CA GLN A 211 14.40 -21.86 -9.71
C GLN A 211 14.37 -23.34 -9.29
N ASP A 212 13.85 -23.65 -8.10
CA ASP A 212 13.72 -25.03 -7.62
C ASP A 212 12.58 -25.76 -8.33
N GLN A 213 11.44 -25.10 -8.55
CA GLN A 213 10.32 -25.64 -9.32
C GLN A 213 10.66 -25.85 -10.80
N TYR A 214 11.50 -24.99 -11.38
CA TYR A 214 11.98 -25.13 -12.75
C TYR A 214 12.71 -26.47 -13.00
N LYS A 215 13.35 -27.03 -11.96
CA LYS A 215 14.12 -28.28 -12.03
C LYS A 215 13.27 -29.54 -11.86
N GLY A 216 11.99 -29.42 -11.46
CA GLY A 216 11.09 -30.55 -11.24
C GLY A 216 10.68 -31.29 -12.52
N LYS A 217 10.58 -32.63 -12.47
CA LYS A 217 10.09 -33.48 -13.58
C LYS A 217 8.56 -33.64 -13.61
N MET A 218 7.84 -33.13 -12.60
CA MET A 218 6.39 -33.28 -12.47
C MET A 218 5.62 -32.49 -13.56
N PRO A 219 4.40 -32.93 -13.93
CA PRO A 219 3.55 -32.22 -14.90
C PRO A 219 3.28 -30.76 -14.51
N GLU A 220 3.08 -30.45 -13.22
CA GLU A 220 2.85 -29.08 -12.77
C GLU A 220 4.07 -28.17 -13.00
N ALA A 221 5.29 -28.70 -12.84
CA ALA A 221 6.52 -27.98 -13.13
C ALA A 221 6.71 -27.69 -14.64
N LYS A 222 6.13 -28.52 -15.52
CA LYS A 222 6.10 -28.23 -16.97
C LYS A 222 5.10 -27.12 -17.29
N ILE A 223 3.90 -27.15 -16.71
CA ILE A 223 2.87 -26.11 -16.87
C ILE A 223 3.39 -24.76 -16.33
N PHE A 224 4.08 -24.77 -15.19
CA PHE A 224 4.73 -23.58 -14.64
C PHE A 224 5.80 -23.02 -15.59
N ARG A 225 6.67 -23.86 -16.14
CA ARG A 225 7.68 -23.44 -17.13
C ARG A 225 7.06 -22.82 -18.37
N LEU A 226 6.01 -23.45 -18.91
CA LEU A 226 5.31 -22.95 -20.09
C LEU A 226 4.61 -21.62 -19.80
N SER A 227 3.91 -21.50 -18.68
CA SER A 227 3.24 -20.24 -18.29
C SER A 227 4.23 -19.11 -18.01
N LEU A 228 5.36 -19.39 -17.36
CA LEU A 228 6.42 -18.41 -17.12
C LEU A 228 7.09 -17.97 -18.43
N ALA A 229 7.45 -18.92 -19.30
CA ALA A 229 8.05 -18.62 -20.60
C ALA A 229 7.10 -17.79 -21.48
N THR A 230 5.81 -18.12 -21.47
CA THR A 230 4.75 -17.38 -22.19
C THR A 230 4.59 -15.96 -21.63
N SER A 231 4.58 -15.81 -20.30
CA SER A 231 4.53 -14.52 -19.63
C SER A 231 5.73 -13.63 -20.00
N VAL A 232 6.94 -14.19 -19.93
CA VAL A 232 8.18 -13.48 -20.27
C VAL A 232 8.20 -13.09 -21.75
N TYR A 233 7.78 -13.99 -22.64
CA TYR A 233 7.71 -13.72 -24.07
C TYR A 233 6.77 -12.57 -24.40
N TYR A 234 5.56 -12.56 -23.86
CA TYR A 234 4.61 -11.47 -24.12
C TYR A 234 5.06 -10.14 -23.48
N ILE A 235 5.68 -10.16 -22.30
CA ILE A 235 6.27 -8.95 -21.70
C ILE A 235 7.39 -8.40 -22.58
N TRP A 236 8.26 -9.28 -23.10
CA TRP A 236 9.32 -8.89 -24.04
C TRP A 236 8.75 -8.34 -25.34
N GLN A 237 7.74 -9.01 -25.92
CA GLN A 237 7.09 -8.58 -27.14
C GLN A 237 6.48 -7.18 -26.98
N GLU A 238 5.80 -6.92 -25.86
CA GLU A 238 5.22 -5.61 -25.56
C GLU A 238 6.26 -4.51 -25.35
N ARG A 239 7.36 -4.82 -24.65
CA ARG A 239 8.47 -3.88 -24.51
C ARG A 239 9.01 -3.48 -25.88
N ASN A 240 9.22 -4.45 -26.77
CA ASN A 240 9.74 -4.18 -28.11
C ASN A 240 8.75 -3.39 -28.98
N GLN A 241 7.45 -3.72 -28.91
CA GLN A 241 6.43 -2.96 -29.65
C GLN A 241 6.34 -1.50 -29.19
N ARG A 242 6.52 -1.23 -27.90
CA ARG A 242 6.53 0.13 -27.37
C ARG A 242 7.76 0.92 -27.80
N ILE A 243 8.93 0.28 -27.79
CA ILE A 243 10.21 0.94 -28.12
C ILE A 243 10.33 1.18 -29.62
N PHE A 244 10.03 0.17 -30.44
CA PHE A 244 10.34 0.20 -31.88
C PHE A 244 9.13 0.56 -32.75
N GLN A 245 7.91 0.25 -32.31
CA GLN A 245 6.70 0.47 -33.11
C GLN A 245 5.80 1.58 -32.53
N LYS A 246 6.14 2.13 -31.35
CA LYS A 246 5.34 3.13 -30.61
C LYS A 246 3.88 2.71 -30.33
N VAL A 247 3.58 1.42 -30.41
CA VAL A 247 2.24 0.87 -30.11
C VAL A 247 2.18 0.52 -28.63
N ILE A 248 1.12 0.95 -27.95
CA ILE A 248 0.87 0.66 -26.53
C ILE A 248 -0.44 -0.11 -26.41
N ARG A 249 -0.37 -1.36 -25.92
CA ARG A 249 -1.56 -2.14 -25.60
C ARG A 249 -1.99 -1.93 -24.14
N SER A 250 -3.28 -2.00 -23.88
CA SER A 250 -3.83 -1.90 -22.52
C SER A 250 -3.42 -3.12 -21.69
N SER A 251 -3.25 -2.93 -20.37
CA SER A 251 -2.87 -4.00 -19.46
C SER A 251 -3.83 -5.19 -19.50
N ASP A 252 -5.12 -4.95 -19.77
CA ASP A 252 -6.14 -6.00 -19.81
C ASP A 252 -5.95 -6.93 -21.02
N VAL A 253 -5.53 -6.39 -22.17
CA VAL A 253 -5.22 -7.19 -23.38
C VAL A 253 -3.97 -8.03 -23.17
N LEU A 254 -3.01 -7.55 -22.38
CA LEU A 254 -1.78 -8.28 -22.08
C LEU A 254 -2.02 -9.41 -21.11
N VAL A 255 -2.80 -9.15 -20.07
CA VAL A 255 -3.18 -10.16 -19.10
C VAL A 255 -3.97 -11.29 -19.78
N ARG A 256 -4.87 -10.98 -20.71
CA ARG A 256 -5.63 -11.99 -21.50
C ARG A 256 -4.80 -12.79 -22.51
N LYS A 257 -3.59 -12.34 -22.88
CA LYS A 257 -2.70 -13.09 -23.76
C LYS A 257 -1.71 -13.96 -22.99
N ILE A 258 -1.42 -13.56 -21.75
CA ILE A 258 -0.49 -14.24 -20.84
C ILE A 258 -1.21 -15.37 -20.07
N ILE A 259 -2.49 -15.15 -19.72
CA ILE A 259 -3.41 -16.16 -19.17
C ILE A 259 -4.02 -16.93 -20.33
#